data_AF-A0AAN5RH55-F1
#
_entry.id   AF-A0AAN5RH55-F1
#
_cell.length_a   1.000
_cell.length_b   1.000
_cell.length_c   1.000
_cell.angle_alpha   90.00
_cell.angle_beta   90.00
_cell.angle_gamma   90.00
#
_symmetry.space_group_name_H-M   'P 1'
#
loop_
_entity.id
_entity.type
_entity.pdbx_description
1 polymer ?
#
loop_
_entity_poly.entity_id
_entity_poly.type
_entity_poly.pdbx_seq_one_letter_code
_entity_poly.pdbx_strand_id
1 'polypeptide(L)'
;LGMGSHGEPGASVIATQNSAEIVTLMVEKLSAALPETGRLAVMINNLGGVSIAEMAILTRELANTPLHQRIDWLIGPASLVTALDMKGFSLTAIVLEESIEKALLSAVETAGWQTPVQPRAISVMPSSLRSTRVEFTPSENSEVAGYVERVTGTLSNLEADLNALDAKVGDGDTGSTFAAGARDIADLLQRRQLPLANLATLFALIGERLTVVMGGSSGVLMSIFFTAAGQKLEQGASVAEALNAGLAQMKFYGGADEGDRTMIDALQPALAALLAEPENLQAAFAAAQAGADRTLHASKAGAGRASYLNSDSLRGNMDPGAHAVAMVFKALAQK
;
A
#
# COMPACT_ATOMS: atom_id res chain seq x y z
N LEU A 1 5.03 1.19 36.73
CA LEU A 1 4.05 2.19 37.17
C LEU A 1 4.72 3.17 38.13
N GLY A 2 4.55 4.47 37.91
CA GLY A 2 5.03 5.50 38.85
C GLY A 2 6.53 5.76 38.83
N MET A 3 7.22 5.47 37.73
CA MET A 3 8.62 5.92 37.56
C MET A 3 8.68 7.44 37.63
N GLY A 4 9.63 7.99 38.40
CA GLY A 4 9.78 9.43 38.56
C GLY A 4 10.34 10.11 37.30
N SER A 5 10.18 11.43 37.22
CA SER A 5 10.57 12.23 36.05
C SER A 5 12.09 12.36 35.84
N HIS A 6 12.90 11.90 36.81
CA HIS A 6 14.36 11.80 36.70
C HIS A 6 14.82 10.34 36.67
N GLY A 7 13.91 9.39 36.45
CA GLY A 7 14.20 7.96 36.46
C GLY A 7 14.21 7.33 37.85
N GLU A 8 13.63 7.99 38.85
CA GLU A 8 13.51 7.43 40.20
C GLU A 8 12.70 6.12 40.19
N PRO A 9 13.02 5.15 41.07
CA PRO A 9 12.31 3.88 41.13
C PRO A 9 10.80 4.04 41.27
N GLY A 10 10.06 3.32 40.41
CA GLY A 10 8.59 3.34 40.44
C GLY A 10 7.97 2.51 41.56
N ALA A 11 6.67 2.72 41.80
CA ALA A 11 5.93 2.05 42.87
C ALA A 11 5.70 0.55 42.61
N SER A 12 5.56 0.15 41.35
CA SER A 12 5.37 -1.26 40.98
C SER A 12 5.71 -1.52 39.51
N VAL A 13 5.87 -2.79 39.16
CA VAL A 13 6.00 -3.28 37.78
C VAL A 13 4.69 -3.94 37.37
N ILE A 14 4.18 -3.61 36.18
CA ILE A 14 2.99 -4.23 35.60
C ILE A 14 3.48 -5.28 34.61
N ALA A 15 2.91 -6.48 34.64
CA ALA A 15 3.32 -7.60 33.79
C ALA A 15 2.84 -7.50 32.32
N THR A 16 2.20 -6.39 31.94
CA THR A 16 1.60 -6.16 30.62
C THR A 16 2.03 -4.81 30.06
N GLN A 17 1.98 -4.68 28.74
CA GLN A 17 2.10 -3.41 28.02
C GLN A 17 0.78 -3.02 27.31
N ASN A 18 -0.31 -3.75 27.56
CA ASN A 18 -1.60 -3.47 26.98
C ASN A 18 -2.11 -2.10 27.45
N SER A 19 -2.43 -1.21 26.50
CA SER A 19 -2.86 0.17 26.77
C SER A 19 -4.12 0.22 27.64
N ALA A 20 -5.11 -0.63 27.37
CA ALA A 20 -6.38 -0.64 28.10
C ALA A 20 -6.19 -1.10 29.54
N GLU A 21 -5.42 -2.17 29.78
CA GLU A 21 -5.11 -2.66 31.12
C GLU A 21 -4.33 -1.63 31.95
N ILE A 22 -3.31 -0.99 31.35
CA ILE A 22 -2.51 0.03 32.02
C ILE A 22 -3.36 1.26 32.35
N VAL A 23 -4.12 1.78 31.40
CA VAL A 23 -4.96 2.96 31.61
C VAL A 23 -6.06 2.67 32.63
N THR A 24 -6.68 1.49 32.59
CA THR A 24 -7.68 1.07 33.58
C THR A 24 -7.07 1.05 34.98
N LEU A 25 -5.90 0.42 35.16
CA LEU A 25 -5.21 0.38 36.46
C LEU A 25 -4.83 1.79 36.96
N MET A 26 -4.39 2.66 36.06
CA MET A 26 -4.09 4.07 36.40
C MET A 26 -5.35 4.83 36.80
N VAL A 27 -6.46 4.63 36.07
CA VAL A 27 -7.75 5.26 36.35
C VAL A 27 -8.36 4.74 37.65
N GLU A 28 -8.24 3.46 37.99
CA GLU A 28 -8.66 2.91 39.29
C GLU A 28 -7.94 3.61 40.45
N LYS A 29 -6.61 3.75 40.33
CA LYS A 29 -5.79 4.44 41.33
C LYS A 29 -6.11 5.93 41.43
N LEU A 30 -6.32 6.60 40.30
CA LEU A 30 -6.76 8.00 40.26
C LEU A 30 -8.14 8.15 40.92
N SER A 31 -9.09 7.28 40.58
CA SER A 31 -10.46 7.32 41.09
C SER A 31 -10.51 7.12 42.60
N ALA A 32 -9.64 6.25 43.15
CA ALA A 32 -9.53 6.05 44.60
C ALA A 32 -8.96 7.27 45.36
N ALA A 33 -8.25 8.16 44.68
CA ALA A 33 -7.70 9.39 45.25
C ALA A 33 -8.58 10.63 44.99
N LEU A 34 -9.55 10.53 44.08
CA LEU A 34 -10.49 11.60 43.73
C LEU A 34 -11.75 11.52 44.59
N PRO A 35 -12.48 12.63 44.79
CA PRO A 35 -13.82 12.58 45.34
C PRO A 35 -14.74 11.68 44.49
N GLU A 36 -15.72 11.03 45.13
CA GLU A 36 -16.67 10.12 44.45
C GLU A 36 -17.46 10.81 43.33
N THR A 37 -17.72 12.12 43.48
CA THR A 37 -18.48 12.94 42.53
C THR A 37 -17.69 14.18 42.11
N GLY A 38 -18.20 14.89 41.10
CA GLY A 38 -17.60 16.13 40.60
C GLY A 38 -16.98 16.00 39.22
N ARG A 39 -17.02 17.10 38.46
CA ARG A 39 -16.48 17.23 37.10
C ARG A 39 -14.95 17.35 37.16
N LEU A 40 -14.27 16.88 36.13
CA LEU A 40 -12.82 16.76 36.06
C LEU A 40 -12.28 17.37 34.77
N ALA A 41 -11.10 17.99 34.86
CA ALA A 41 -10.20 18.11 33.74
C ALA A 41 -9.09 17.07 33.86
N VAL A 42 -8.77 16.40 32.76
CA VAL A 42 -7.70 15.39 32.73
C VAL A 42 -6.63 15.78 31.72
N MET A 43 -5.39 15.87 32.21
CA MET A 43 -4.22 16.09 31.39
C MET A 43 -3.57 14.76 31.03
N ILE A 44 -3.30 14.56 29.75
CA ILE A 44 -2.60 13.40 29.20
C ILE A 44 -1.23 13.90 28.74
N ASN A 45 -0.20 13.58 29.51
CA ASN A 45 1.15 14.07 29.27
C ASN A 45 2.05 12.96 28.74
N ASN A 46 2.79 13.26 27.67
CA ASN A 46 3.84 12.40 27.12
C ASN A 46 5.17 12.71 27.83
N LEU A 47 5.81 11.69 28.39
CA LEU A 47 7.08 11.87 29.12
C LEU A 47 8.28 11.99 28.18
N GLY A 48 8.07 11.90 26.86
CA GLY A 48 9.03 12.30 25.83
C GLY A 48 9.17 11.29 24.70
N GLY A 49 9.10 10.00 25.00
CA GLY A 49 9.42 8.91 24.06
C GLY A 49 8.23 8.11 23.52
N VAL A 50 6.99 8.45 23.89
CA VAL A 50 5.79 7.74 23.37
C VAL A 50 5.41 8.33 22.01
N SER A 51 5.15 7.46 21.03
CA SER A 51 4.74 7.93 19.70
C SER A 51 3.37 8.62 19.75
N ILE A 52 3.10 9.53 18.79
CA ILE A 52 1.81 10.20 18.70
C ILE A 52 0.67 9.19 18.50
N ALA A 53 0.91 8.10 17.77
CA ALA A 53 -0.07 7.02 17.60
C ALA A 53 -0.39 6.31 18.92
N GLU A 54 0.63 5.98 19.72
CA GLU A 54 0.44 5.41 21.06
C GLU A 54 -0.30 6.39 21.98
N MET A 55 0.03 7.69 21.95
CA MET A 55 -0.68 8.71 22.72
C MET A 55 -2.17 8.86 22.33
N ALA A 56 -2.49 8.71 21.04
CA ALA A 56 -3.88 8.68 20.57
C ALA A 56 -4.63 7.43 21.07
N ILE A 57 -3.97 6.26 21.08
CA ILE A 57 -4.53 5.03 21.67
C ILE A 57 -4.79 5.24 23.16
N LEU A 58 -3.83 5.78 23.92
CA LEU A 58 -3.99 6.04 25.35
C LEU A 58 -5.14 7.03 25.64
N THR A 59 -5.32 8.04 24.78
CA THR A 59 -6.45 8.97 24.86
C THR A 59 -7.78 8.26 24.62
N ARG A 60 -7.83 7.36 23.63
CA ARG A 60 -9.00 6.49 23.37
C ARG A 60 -9.29 5.58 24.57
N GLU A 61 -8.28 4.96 25.17
CA GLU A 61 -8.50 4.09 26.34
C GLU A 61 -9.05 4.88 27.52
N LEU A 62 -8.55 6.09 27.78
CA LEU A 62 -9.09 6.97 28.82
C LEU A 62 -10.59 7.26 28.57
N ALA A 63 -10.96 7.57 27.32
CA ALA A 63 -12.34 7.81 26.93
C ALA A 63 -13.25 6.57 27.07
N ASN A 64 -12.68 5.36 27.12
CA ASN A 64 -13.41 4.11 27.35
C ASN A 64 -13.42 3.66 28.81
N THR A 65 -12.81 4.42 29.73
CA THR A 65 -12.86 4.11 31.16
C THR A 65 -14.09 4.72 31.85
N PRO A 66 -14.51 4.21 33.02
CA PRO A 66 -15.60 4.82 33.81
C PRO A 66 -15.37 6.29 34.17
N LEU A 67 -14.10 6.73 34.25
CA LEU A 67 -13.76 8.12 34.55
C LEU A 67 -14.24 9.09 33.46
N HIS A 68 -14.36 8.63 32.21
CA HIS A 68 -14.75 9.45 31.06
C HIS A 68 -16.03 10.26 31.29
N GLN A 69 -17.03 9.69 31.96
CA GLN A 69 -18.31 10.35 32.24
C GLN A 69 -18.18 11.61 33.12
N ARG A 70 -17.04 11.77 33.80
CA ARG A 70 -16.73 12.92 34.66
C ARG A 70 -15.80 13.93 34.00
N ILE A 71 -15.29 13.65 32.80
CA ILE A 71 -14.28 14.49 32.13
C ILE A 71 -14.98 15.50 31.24
N ASP A 72 -14.91 16.78 31.62
CA ASP A 72 -15.39 17.87 30.77
C ASP A 72 -14.29 18.39 29.84
N TRP A 73 -13.03 18.30 30.27
CA TRP A 73 -11.90 18.88 29.57
C TRP A 73 -10.71 17.92 29.53
N LEU A 74 -10.14 17.77 28.34
CA LEU A 74 -8.85 17.12 28.11
C LEU A 74 -7.79 18.18 27.81
N ILE A 75 -6.61 18.00 28.41
CA ILE A 75 -5.43 18.81 28.14
C ILE A 75 -4.38 17.86 27.56
N GLY A 76 -4.05 18.03 26.28
CA GLY A 76 -3.25 17.07 25.51
C GLY A 76 -4.12 16.08 24.71
N PRO A 77 -3.54 14.95 24.25
CA PRO A 77 -2.21 14.45 24.58
C PRO A 77 -1.08 15.34 24.05
N ALA A 78 -0.11 15.67 24.90
CA ALA A 78 1.04 16.50 24.53
C ALA A 78 2.26 16.25 25.43
N SER A 79 3.46 16.60 24.95
CA SER A 79 4.68 16.63 25.75
C SER A 79 4.72 17.92 26.57
N LEU A 80 4.25 17.89 27.81
CA LEU A 80 4.10 19.06 28.67
C LEU A 80 5.18 19.11 29.75
N VAL A 81 5.31 18.01 30.49
CA VAL A 81 6.33 17.80 31.53
C VAL A 81 7.04 16.50 31.21
N THR A 82 8.13 16.62 30.44
CA THR A 82 8.90 15.49 29.92
C THR A 82 10.01 15.04 30.87
N ALA A 83 10.44 13.80 30.71
CA ALA A 83 11.65 13.22 31.29
C ALA A 83 12.59 12.80 30.15
N LEU A 84 13.19 13.80 29.48
CA LEU A 84 13.98 13.60 28.26
C LEU A 84 13.20 12.83 27.18
N ASP A 85 13.68 11.65 26.78
CA ASP A 85 13.08 10.75 25.79
C ASP A 85 12.39 9.54 26.45
N MET A 86 12.01 9.64 27.73
CA MET A 86 11.39 8.54 28.46
C MET A 86 10.11 8.07 27.76
N LYS A 87 10.09 6.79 27.38
CA LYS A 87 8.92 6.13 26.80
C LYS A 87 7.89 5.81 27.88
N GLY A 88 7.19 6.83 28.34
CA GLY A 88 6.09 6.74 29.29
C GLY A 88 5.10 7.89 29.13
N PHE A 89 3.99 7.80 29.84
CA PHE A 89 2.96 8.84 29.87
C PHE A 89 2.45 9.02 31.30
N SER A 90 1.83 10.15 31.58
CA SER A 90 1.16 10.41 32.85
C SER A 90 -0.26 10.91 32.64
N LEU A 91 -1.14 10.55 33.57
CA LEU A 91 -2.50 11.06 33.68
C LEU A 91 -2.59 11.91 34.94
N THR A 92 -3.06 13.14 34.78
CA THR A 92 -3.30 14.05 35.90
C THR A 92 -4.76 14.47 35.88
N ALA A 93 -5.47 14.27 36.97
CA ALA A 93 -6.85 14.71 37.12
C ALA A 93 -6.92 15.87 38.11
N ILE A 94 -7.69 16.91 37.76
CA ILE A 94 -8.01 18.03 38.66
C ILE A 94 -9.52 18.17 38.76
N VAL A 95 -10.02 18.35 39.99
CA VAL A 95 -11.44 18.57 40.27
C VAL A 95 -11.83 19.98 39.85
N LEU A 96 -12.93 20.10 39.09
CA LEU A 96 -13.41 21.37 38.58
C LEU A 96 -14.34 22.04 39.57
N GLU A 97 -13.77 22.89 40.41
CA GLU A 97 -14.47 24.00 41.05
C GLU A 97 -14.61 25.18 40.08
N GLU A 98 -15.57 26.08 40.32
CA GLU A 98 -15.88 27.19 39.41
C GLU A 98 -14.65 28.08 39.11
N SER A 99 -13.87 28.40 40.14
CA SER A 99 -12.65 29.20 40.00
C SER A 99 -11.54 28.46 39.21
N ILE A 100 -11.43 27.15 39.41
CA ILE A 100 -10.44 26.29 38.73
C ILE A 100 -10.77 26.16 37.26
N GLU A 101 -12.03 25.85 36.92
CA GLU A 101 -12.45 25.73 35.52
C GLU A 101 -12.26 27.06 34.77
N LYS A 102 -12.67 28.17 35.39
CA LYS A 102 -12.47 29.51 34.81
C LYS A 102 -11.00 29.83 34.59
N ALA A 103 -10.12 29.46 35.52
CA ALA A 103 -8.69 29.68 35.38
C ALA A 103 -8.08 28.81 34.26
N LEU A 104 -8.45 27.52 34.17
CA LEU A 104 -7.97 26.60 33.13
C LEU A 104 -8.38 27.03 31.72
N LEU A 105 -9.58 27.60 31.57
CA LEU A 105 -10.10 28.05 30.27
C LEU A 105 -9.65 29.47 29.89
N SER A 106 -8.96 30.18 30.79
CA SER A 106 -8.47 31.53 30.50
C SER A 106 -7.32 31.47 29.48
N ALA A 107 -7.37 32.35 28.48
CA ALA A 107 -6.29 32.47 27.52
C ALA A 107 -5.00 32.94 28.21
N VAL A 108 -3.88 32.35 27.82
CA VAL A 108 -2.54 32.69 28.31
C VAL A 108 -1.56 32.79 27.15
N GLU A 109 -0.55 33.64 27.29
CA GLU A 109 0.49 33.84 26.29
C GLU A 109 1.75 33.06 26.68
N THR A 110 1.67 31.73 26.62
CA THR A 110 2.80 30.84 26.95
C THR A 110 3.04 29.81 25.85
N ALA A 111 4.29 29.38 25.69
CA ALA A 111 4.68 28.50 24.60
C ALA A 111 4.19 27.04 24.75
N GLY A 112 3.95 26.58 25.98
CA GLY A 112 3.67 25.17 26.27
C GLY A 112 2.23 24.86 26.69
N TRP A 113 1.41 25.87 26.98
CA TRP A 113 0.04 25.63 27.41
C TRP A 113 -0.83 25.10 26.27
N GLN A 114 -1.57 24.01 26.54
CA GLN A 114 -2.53 23.45 25.59
C GLN A 114 -3.92 23.89 25.98
N THR A 115 -4.65 24.47 25.02
CA THR A 115 -6.05 24.83 25.22
C THR A 115 -6.87 23.59 25.58
N PRO A 116 -7.56 23.58 26.73
CA PRO A 116 -8.42 22.45 27.08
C PRO A 116 -9.52 22.23 26.04
N VAL A 117 -9.78 20.98 25.69
CA VAL A 117 -10.82 20.59 24.71
C VAL A 117 -11.81 19.62 25.32
N GLN A 118 -13.08 19.74 24.96
CA GLN A 118 -14.08 18.78 25.39
C GLN A 118 -13.86 17.43 24.69
N PRO A 119 -13.92 16.29 25.40
CA PRO A 119 -13.99 14.99 24.77
C PRO A 119 -15.15 14.94 23.77
N ARG A 120 -14.89 14.47 22.54
CA ARG A 120 -15.91 14.38 21.49
C ARG A 120 -16.28 12.93 21.23
N ALA A 121 -17.57 12.69 20.99
CA ALA A 121 -18.01 11.44 20.40
C ALA A 121 -17.48 11.31 18.96
N ILE A 122 -17.09 10.10 18.55
CA ILE A 122 -16.65 9.82 17.18
C ILE A 122 -17.89 9.78 16.28
N SER A 123 -18.02 10.77 15.40
CA SER A 123 -19.12 10.84 14.44
C SER A 123 -18.81 10.02 13.18
N VAL A 124 -19.60 8.99 12.89
CA VAL A 124 -19.51 8.22 11.64
C VAL A 124 -20.40 8.86 10.58
N MET A 125 -19.80 9.33 9.49
CA MET A 125 -20.52 10.01 8.40
C MET A 125 -20.84 9.02 7.26
N PRO A 126 -22.10 8.94 6.79
CA PRO A 126 -22.45 8.10 5.65
C PRO A 126 -21.82 8.66 4.36
N SER A 127 -21.45 7.77 3.43
CA SER A 127 -20.95 8.11 2.10
C SER A 127 -21.64 7.26 1.03
N SER A 128 -21.89 7.84 -0.15
CA SER A 128 -22.47 7.16 -1.32
C SER A 128 -21.39 6.88 -2.37
N LEU A 129 -20.49 5.94 -2.08
CA LEU A 129 -19.55 5.47 -3.09
C LEU A 129 -20.29 4.67 -4.16
N ARG A 130 -20.15 5.07 -5.43
CA ARG A 130 -20.57 4.24 -6.57
C ARG A 130 -19.65 3.03 -6.67
N SER A 131 -20.21 1.88 -7.07
CA SER A 131 -19.43 0.66 -7.29
C SER A 131 -18.26 0.95 -8.23
N THR A 132 -17.05 0.58 -7.83
CA THR A 132 -15.84 0.68 -8.65
C THR A 132 -15.69 -0.51 -9.60
N ARG A 133 -16.61 -1.47 -9.56
CA ARG A 133 -16.59 -2.67 -10.41
C ARG A 133 -16.88 -2.30 -11.86
N VAL A 134 -16.08 -2.82 -12.77
CA VAL A 134 -16.30 -2.73 -14.21
C VAL A 134 -17.56 -3.52 -14.56
N GLU A 135 -18.58 -2.82 -15.05
CA GLU A 135 -19.78 -3.45 -15.62
C GLU A 135 -19.49 -3.91 -17.06
N PHE A 136 -19.85 -5.14 -17.39
CA PHE A 136 -19.64 -5.68 -18.72
C PHE A 136 -20.63 -6.80 -19.04
N THR A 137 -20.82 -7.04 -20.34
CA THR A 137 -21.53 -8.21 -20.87
C THR A 137 -20.51 -9.11 -21.57
N PRO A 138 -20.42 -10.40 -21.22
CA PRO A 138 -19.53 -11.33 -21.93
C PRO A 138 -19.83 -11.36 -23.43
N SER A 139 -18.80 -11.48 -24.25
CA SER A 139 -18.91 -11.50 -25.71
C SER A 139 -17.78 -12.33 -26.33
N GLU A 140 -17.99 -12.82 -27.55
CA GLU A 140 -17.05 -13.70 -28.24
C GLU A 140 -16.30 -12.95 -29.35
N ASN A 141 -15.00 -13.24 -29.47
CA ASN A 141 -14.15 -12.88 -30.60
C ASN A 141 -13.01 -13.91 -30.65
N SER A 142 -12.95 -14.73 -31.71
CA SER A 142 -12.02 -15.86 -31.79
C SER A 142 -10.56 -15.43 -31.90
N GLU A 143 -10.29 -14.31 -32.57
CA GLU A 143 -8.94 -13.78 -32.70
C GLU A 143 -8.42 -13.29 -31.34
N VAL A 144 -9.23 -12.48 -30.65
CA VAL A 144 -8.90 -11.97 -29.30
C VAL A 144 -8.79 -13.12 -28.30
N ALA A 145 -9.68 -14.12 -28.36
CA ALA A 145 -9.58 -15.33 -27.55
C ALA A 145 -8.22 -16.02 -27.75
N GLY A 146 -7.77 -16.17 -29.00
CA GLY A 146 -6.48 -16.79 -29.32
C GLY A 146 -5.28 -16.00 -28.82
N TYR A 147 -5.37 -14.66 -28.77
CA TYR A 147 -4.34 -13.83 -28.12
C TYR A 147 -4.33 -14.01 -26.60
N VAL A 148 -5.50 -13.94 -25.96
CA VAL A 148 -5.62 -14.12 -24.49
C VAL A 148 -5.11 -15.51 -24.07
N GLU A 149 -5.49 -16.56 -24.80
CA GLU A 149 -5.06 -17.93 -24.52
C GLU A 149 -3.53 -18.09 -24.65
N ARG A 150 -2.92 -17.53 -25.71
CA ARG A 150 -1.46 -17.58 -25.89
C ARG A 150 -0.71 -16.85 -24.79
N VAL A 151 -1.14 -15.63 -24.45
CA VAL A 151 -0.49 -14.83 -23.40
C VAL A 151 -0.61 -15.52 -22.04
N THR A 152 -1.81 -15.95 -21.67
CA THR A 152 -2.07 -16.59 -20.37
C THR A 152 -1.38 -17.95 -20.25
N GLY A 153 -1.41 -18.77 -21.30
CA GLY A 153 -0.69 -20.05 -21.36
C GLY A 153 0.82 -19.87 -21.23
N THR A 154 1.40 -18.89 -21.92
CA THR A 154 2.84 -18.59 -21.84
C THR A 154 3.26 -18.22 -20.43
N LEU A 155 2.56 -17.26 -19.80
CA LEU A 155 2.88 -16.81 -18.45
C LEU A 155 2.69 -17.90 -17.40
N SER A 156 1.63 -18.71 -17.52
CA SER A 156 1.41 -19.84 -16.59
C SER A 156 2.50 -20.91 -16.71
N ASN A 157 3.00 -21.18 -17.92
CA ASN A 157 4.04 -22.19 -18.15
C ASN A 157 5.43 -21.74 -17.70
N LEU A 158 5.68 -20.43 -17.64
CA LEU A 158 6.95 -19.85 -17.22
C LEU A 158 7.10 -19.75 -15.69
N GLU A 159 6.12 -20.20 -14.90
CA GLU A 159 6.10 -20.02 -13.44
C GLU A 159 7.41 -20.46 -12.76
N ALA A 160 7.84 -21.70 -12.99
CA ALA A 160 9.02 -22.25 -12.33
C ALA A 160 10.31 -21.54 -12.76
N ASP A 161 10.44 -21.23 -14.04
CA ASP A 161 11.63 -20.58 -14.60
C ASP A 161 11.76 -19.14 -14.10
N LEU A 162 10.65 -18.40 -14.05
CA LEU A 162 10.62 -17.03 -13.55
C LEU A 162 10.88 -16.97 -12.04
N ASN A 163 10.33 -17.89 -11.25
CA ASN A 163 10.67 -18.01 -9.83
C ASN A 163 12.17 -18.34 -9.64
N ALA A 164 12.75 -19.18 -10.50
CA ALA A 164 14.16 -19.53 -10.42
C ALA A 164 15.08 -18.34 -10.79
N LEU A 165 14.67 -17.49 -11.73
CA LEU A 165 15.37 -16.23 -12.04
C LEU A 165 15.26 -15.25 -10.87
N ASP A 166 14.05 -15.06 -10.36
CA ASP A 166 13.75 -14.12 -9.30
C ASP A 166 14.38 -14.53 -7.96
N ALA A 167 14.46 -15.82 -7.65
CA ALA A 167 15.11 -16.30 -6.42
C ALA A 167 16.61 -15.93 -6.32
N LYS A 168 17.24 -15.57 -7.44
CA LYS A 168 18.63 -15.10 -7.46
C LYS A 168 18.77 -13.62 -7.10
N VAL A 169 17.76 -12.81 -7.38
CA VAL A 169 17.84 -11.33 -7.32
C VAL A 169 16.68 -10.65 -6.60
N GLY A 170 15.73 -11.41 -6.07
CA GLY A 170 14.49 -10.98 -5.43
C GLY A 170 14.00 -12.00 -4.40
N ASP A 171 12.69 -12.16 -4.27
CA ASP A 171 12.03 -13.07 -3.31
C ASP A 171 11.55 -14.39 -3.94
N GLY A 172 11.72 -14.57 -5.25
CA GLY A 172 11.49 -15.86 -5.91
C GLY A 172 10.02 -16.17 -6.16
N ASP A 173 9.17 -15.14 -6.27
CA ASP A 173 7.72 -15.27 -6.43
C ASP A 173 7.16 -14.62 -7.71
N THR A 174 8.00 -13.98 -8.53
CA THR A 174 7.56 -13.29 -9.75
C THR A 174 6.81 -14.22 -10.71
N GLY A 175 7.30 -15.45 -10.88
CA GLY A 175 6.65 -16.47 -11.72
C GLY A 175 5.28 -16.88 -11.19
N SER A 176 5.19 -17.16 -9.89
CA SER A 176 3.90 -17.50 -9.25
C SER A 176 2.91 -16.34 -9.31
N THR A 177 3.40 -15.11 -9.16
CA THR A 177 2.59 -13.88 -9.27
C THR A 177 2.03 -13.71 -10.68
N PHE A 178 2.84 -13.84 -11.73
CA PHE A 178 2.33 -13.79 -13.11
C PHE A 178 1.42 -14.96 -13.45
N ALA A 179 1.74 -16.18 -12.99
CA ALA A 179 0.93 -17.36 -13.24
C ALA A 179 -0.44 -17.26 -12.58
N ALA A 180 -0.55 -16.68 -11.38
CA ALA A 180 -1.83 -16.44 -10.71
C ALA A 180 -2.74 -15.51 -11.55
N GLY A 181 -2.20 -14.37 -12.01
CA GLY A 181 -2.93 -13.47 -12.91
C GLY A 181 -3.33 -14.12 -14.23
N ALA A 182 -2.40 -14.85 -14.85
CA ALA A 182 -2.64 -15.55 -16.10
C ALA A 182 -3.75 -16.61 -15.99
N ARG A 183 -3.72 -17.42 -14.92
CA ARG A 183 -4.74 -18.45 -14.66
C ARG A 183 -6.11 -17.87 -14.38
N ASP A 184 -6.20 -16.75 -13.65
CA ASP A 184 -7.48 -16.08 -13.41
C ASP A 184 -8.16 -15.64 -14.71
N ILE A 185 -7.40 -15.00 -15.61
CA ILE A 185 -7.91 -14.58 -16.91
C ILE A 185 -8.22 -15.77 -17.82
N ALA A 186 -7.39 -16.82 -17.80
CA ALA A 186 -7.64 -18.05 -18.55
C ALA A 186 -8.91 -18.77 -18.08
N ASP A 187 -9.17 -18.83 -16.77
CA ASP A 187 -10.39 -19.39 -16.19
C ASP A 187 -11.63 -18.60 -16.64
N LEU A 188 -11.55 -17.27 -16.67
CA LEU A 188 -12.63 -16.42 -17.18
C LEU A 188 -12.86 -16.65 -18.68
N LEU A 189 -11.80 -16.84 -19.46
CA LEU A 189 -11.89 -17.17 -20.88
C LEU A 189 -12.61 -18.52 -21.08
N GLN A 190 -12.20 -19.56 -20.36
CA GLN A 190 -12.79 -20.90 -20.44
C GLN A 190 -14.27 -20.91 -20.05
N ARG A 191 -14.65 -20.11 -19.05
CA ARG A 191 -16.05 -19.96 -18.60
C ARG A 191 -16.88 -19.01 -19.47
N ARG A 192 -16.30 -18.46 -20.54
CA ARG A 192 -16.92 -17.46 -21.43
C ARG A 192 -17.43 -16.23 -20.64
N GLN A 193 -16.62 -15.75 -19.70
CA GLN A 193 -16.90 -14.62 -18.82
C GLN A 193 -16.04 -13.40 -19.16
N LEU A 194 -15.55 -13.28 -20.40
CA LEU A 194 -14.78 -12.14 -20.88
C LEU A 194 -15.56 -11.35 -21.95
N PRO A 195 -15.46 -10.02 -21.97
CA PRO A 195 -16.06 -9.18 -23.02
C PRO A 195 -15.13 -9.09 -24.25
N LEU A 196 -14.88 -10.20 -24.94
CA LEU A 196 -13.83 -10.29 -25.98
C LEU A 196 -14.08 -9.39 -27.21
N ALA A 197 -15.32 -8.97 -27.46
CA ALA A 197 -15.66 -8.07 -28.56
C ALA A 197 -15.42 -6.58 -28.22
N ASN A 198 -15.14 -6.23 -26.96
CA ASN A 198 -14.84 -4.87 -26.53
C ASN A 198 -13.51 -4.83 -25.76
N LEU A 199 -12.44 -4.45 -26.46
CA LEU A 199 -11.09 -4.41 -25.88
C LEU A 199 -10.94 -3.39 -24.75
N ALA A 200 -11.63 -2.25 -24.82
CA ALA A 200 -11.58 -1.23 -23.77
C ALA A 200 -12.11 -1.81 -22.44
N THR A 201 -13.26 -2.47 -22.50
CA THR A 201 -13.85 -3.15 -21.34
C THR A 201 -13.05 -4.38 -20.92
N LEU A 202 -12.49 -5.15 -21.86
CA LEU A 202 -11.63 -6.30 -21.55
C LEU A 202 -10.39 -5.87 -20.77
N PHE A 203 -9.71 -4.80 -21.21
CA PHE A 203 -8.52 -4.28 -20.54
C PHE A 203 -8.87 -3.70 -19.17
N ALA A 204 -9.99 -2.97 -19.04
CA ALA A 204 -10.47 -2.50 -17.74
C ALA A 204 -10.75 -3.67 -16.78
N LEU A 205 -11.41 -4.73 -17.26
CA LEU A 205 -11.68 -5.94 -16.48
C LEU A 205 -10.38 -6.64 -16.07
N ILE A 206 -9.44 -6.85 -16.99
CA ILE A 206 -8.12 -7.42 -16.67
C ILE A 206 -7.45 -6.59 -15.57
N GLY A 207 -7.41 -5.26 -15.72
CA GLY A 207 -6.84 -4.36 -14.73
C GLY A 207 -7.47 -4.53 -13.34
N GLU A 208 -8.80 -4.62 -13.25
CA GLU A 208 -9.50 -4.90 -11.98
C GLU A 208 -9.11 -6.27 -11.39
N ARG A 209 -9.08 -7.32 -12.21
CA ARG A 209 -8.79 -8.69 -11.78
C ARG A 209 -7.36 -8.84 -11.27
N LEU A 210 -6.37 -8.27 -11.96
CA LEU A 210 -4.96 -8.46 -11.62
C LEU A 210 -4.63 -7.93 -10.21
N THR A 211 -5.18 -6.79 -9.78
CA THR A 211 -4.95 -6.27 -8.41
C THR A 211 -5.51 -7.20 -7.32
N VAL A 212 -6.50 -8.03 -7.64
CA VAL A 212 -7.12 -8.95 -6.68
C VAL A 212 -6.31 -10.24 -6.53
N VAL A 213 -5.74 -10.75 -7.62
CA VAL A 213 -5.11 -12.09 -7.64
C VAL A 213 -3.58 -12.05 -7.65
N MET A 214 -2.98 -10.97 -8.12
CA MET A 214 -1.52 -10.79 -8.12
C MET A 214 -1.09 -10.02 -6.87
N GLY A 215 -0.11 -10.57 -6.15
CA GLY A 215 0.50 -9.91 -5.00
C GLY A 215 1.50 -8.80 -5.39
N GLY A 216 1.89 -8.02 -4.38
CA GLY A 216 3.02 -7.08 -4.47
C GLY A 216 2.83 -5.93 -5.46
N SER A 217 3.94 -5.28 -5.80
CA SER A 217 3.95 -4.17 -6.75
C SER A 217 3.57 -4.59 -8.17
N SER A 218 3.89 -5.83 -8.56
CA SER A 218 3.61 -6.36 -9.90
C SER A 218 2.11 -6.38 -10.22
N GLY A 219 1.26 -6.79 -9.27
CA GLY A 219 -0.20 -6.75 -9.46
C GLY A 219 -0.74 -5.34 -9.68
N VAL A 220 -0.29 -4.39 -8.85
CA VAL A 220 -0.70 -2.98 -8.96
C VAL A 220 -0.22 -2.35 -10.26
N LEU A 221 1.04 -2.58 -10.65
CA LEU A 221 1.62 -2.02 -11.88
C LEU A 221 0.95 -2.57 -13.13
N MET A 222 0.66 -3.87 -13.18
CA MET A 222 -0.08 -4.47 -14.30
C MET A 222 -1.53 -4.00 -14.34
N SER A 223 -2.16 -3.78 -13.18
CA SER A 223 -3.49 -3.17 -13.11
C SER A 223 -3.49 -1.75 -13.68
N ILE A 224 -2.56 -0.90 -13.24
CA ILE A 224 -2.38 0.46 -13.78
C ILE A 224 -2.21 0.43 -15.31
N PHE A 225 -1.35 -0.47 -15.80
CA PHE A 225 -1.09 -0.63 -17.23
C PHE A 225 -2.37 -0.94 -18.02
N PHE A 226 -3.11 -1.98 -17.63
CA PHE A 226 -4.31 -2.40 -18.35
C PHE A 226 -5.49 -1.44 -18.14
N THR A 227 -5.67 -0.86 -16.96
CA THR A 227 -6.70 0.16 -16.72
C THR A 227 -6.48 1.40 -17.59
N ALA A 228 -5.25 1.91 -17.66
CA ALA A 228 -4.93 3.07 -18.49
C ALA A 228 -5.02 2.75 -20.00
N ALA A 229 -4.57 1.56 -20.41
CA ALA A 229 -4.73 1.11 -21.79
C ALA A 229 -6.21 0.96 -22.17
N GLY A 230 -7.05 0.40 -21.29
CA GLY A 230 -8.50 0.30 -21.50
C GLY A 230 -9.16 1.67 -21.66
N GLN A 231 -8.81 2.64 -20.81
CA GLN A 231 -9.28 4.02 -20.95
C GLN A 231 -8.84 4.68 -22.26
N LYS A 232 -7.63 4.37 -22.74
CA LYS A 232 -7.12 4.92 -23.99
C LYS A 232 -7.81 4.31 -25.22
N LEU A 233 -8.16 3.02 -25.16
CA LEU A 233 -9.01 2.36 -26.17
C LEU A 233 -10.42 2.96 -26.21
N GLU A 234 -11.01 3.26 -25.05
CA GLU A 234 -12.34 3.91 -24.98
C GLU A 234 -12.36 5.28 -25.68
N GLN A 235 -11.20 5.96 -25.73
CA GLN A 235 -11.02 7.23 -26.46
C GLN A 235 -10.82 7.04 -27.98
N GLY A 236 -10.90 5.81 -28.49
CA GLY A 236 -10.76 5.49 -29.91
C GLY A 236 -9.32 5.31 -30.40
N ALA A 237 -8.35 5.14 -29.50
CA ALA A 237 -6.95 4.87 -29.89
C ALA A 237 -6.77 3.44 -30.42
N SER A 238 -5.71 3.22 -31.19
CA SER A 238 -5.25 1.88 -31.56
C SER A 238 -4.73 1.09 -30.35
N VAL A 239 -4.63 -0.23 -30.47
CA VAL A 239 -4.06 -1.10 -29.41
C VAL A 239 -2.61 -0.71 -29.08
N ALA A 240 -1.79 -0.40 -30.08
CA ALA A 240 -0.40 0.01 -29.86
C ALA A 240 -0.30 1.34 -29.07
N GLU A 241 -1.12 2.34 -29.41
CA GLU A 241 -1.18 3.61 -28.68
C GLU A 241 -1.71 3.41 -27.26
N ALA A 242 -2.71 2.54 -27.08
CA ALA A 242 -3.28 2.24 -25.77
C ALA A 242 -2.28 1.53 -24.85
N LEU A 243 -1.58 0.51 -25.34
CA LEU A 243 -0.54 -0.18 -24.57
C LEU A 243 0.62 0.78 -24.21
N ASN A 244 1.01 1.69 -25.10
CA ASN A 244 2.00 2.73 -24.79
C ASN A 244 1.49 3.73 -23.73
N ALA A 245 0.21 4.09 -23.74
CA ALA A 245 -0.39 4.90 -22.67
C ALA A 245 -0.39 4.15 -21.33
N GLY A 246 -0.68 2.85 -21.35
CA GLY A 246 -0.55 1.97 -20.20
C GLY A 246 0.87 1.93 -19.65
N LEU A 247 1.87 1.77 -20.53
CA LEU A 247 3.29 1.81 -20.18
C LEU A 247 3.67 3.15 -19.55
N ALA A 248 3.22 4.26 -20.13
CA ALA A 248 3.51 5.60 -19.58
C ALA A 248 2.99 5.75 -18.14
N GLN A 249 1.78 5.26 -17.84
CA GLN A 249 1.24 5.27 -16.48
C GLN A 249 1.99 4.31 -15.55
N MET A 250 2.36 3.12 -16.03
CA MET A 250 3.20 2.17 -15.27
C MET A 250 4.53 2.82 -14.87
N LYS A 251 5.19 3.52 -15.80
CA LYS A 251 6.43 4.26 -15.54
C LYS A 251 6.23 5.40 -14.56
N PHE A 252 5.16 6.20 -14.74
CA PHE A 252 4.87 7.35 -13.88
C PHE A 252 4.66 6.95 -12.41
N TYR A 253 3.87 5.91 -12.14
CA TYR A 253 3.60 5.46 -10.77
C TYR A 253 4.67 4.52 -10.22
N GLY A 254 5.28 3.69 -11.08
CA GLY A 254 6.32 2.75 -10.69
C GLY A 254 7.70 3.38 -10.51
N GLY A 255 7.94 4.55 -11.12
CA GLY A 255 9.20 5.30 -11.02
C GLY A 255 10.39 4.68 -11.76
N ALA A 256 10.16 3.63 -12.56
CA ALA A 256 11.19 2.93 -13.32
C ALA A 256 11.22 3.38 -14.79
N ASP A 257 12.41 3.35 -15.39
CA ASP A 257 12.65 3.56 -16.80
C ASP A 257 13.49 2.43 -17.41
N GLU A 258 13.70 2.49 -18.73
CA GLU A 258 14.62 1.62 -19.43
C GLU A 258 16.04 1.78 -18.85
N GLY A 259 16.65 0.65 -18.49
CA GLY A 259 17.93 0.57 -17.79
C GLY A 259 17.80 0.21 -16.31
N ASP A 260 16.61 0.31 -15.72
CA ASP A 260 16.42 0.06 -14.28
C ASP A 260 16.29 -1.41 -13.90
N ARG A 261 16.36 -2.31 -14.89
CA ARG A 261 16.25 -3.78 -14.74
C ARG A 261 14.87 -4.19 -14.25
N THR A 262 13.87 -3.93 -15.09
CA THR A 262 12.48 -4.32 -14.86
C THR A 262 11.86 -4.81 -16.17
N MET A 263 10.59 -5.22 -16.13
CA MET A 263 9.85 -5.56 -17.35
C MET A 263 9.78 -4.43 -18.39
N ILE A 264 9.99 -3.17 -17.98
CA ILE A 264 10.03 -2.01 -18.89
C ILE A 264 11.16 -2.13 -19.91
N ASP A 265 12.30 -2.72 -19.53
CA ASP A 265 13.44 -2.91 -20.42
C ASP A 265 13.09 -3.71 -21.68
N ALA A 266 12.15 -4.66 -21.56
CA ALA A 266 11.62 -5.43 -22.69
C ALA A 266 10.34 -4.82 -23.25
N LEU A 267 9.44 -4.31 -22.40
CA LEU A 267 8.12 -3.84 -22.82
C LEU A 267 8.18 -2.55 -23.64
N GLN A 268 9.00 -1.58 -23.22
CA GLN A 268 9.16 -0.31 -23.93
C GLN A 268 9.65 -0.48 -25.38
N PRO A 269 10.76 -1.18 -25.65
CA PRO A 269 11.21 -1.36 -27.03
C PRO A 269 10.23 -2.19 -27.87
N ALA A 270 9.52 -3.17 -27.27
CA ALA A 270 8.51 -3.95 -27.98
C ALA A 270 7.31 -3.10 -28.42
N LEU A 271 6.80 -2.25 -27.53
CA LEU A 271 5.67 -1.36 -27.82
C LEU A 271 6.06 -0.21 -28.77
N ALA A 272 7.32 0.24 -28.74
CA ALA A 272 7.85 1.17 -29.73
C ALA A 272 7.91 0.54 -31.14
N ALA A 273 8.33 -0.72 -31.23
CA ALA A 273 8.34 -1.47 -32.49
C ALA A 273 6.92 -1.68 -33.04
N LEU A 274 5.94 -2.01 -32.19
CA LEU A 274 4.53 -2.12 -32.60
C LEU A 274 3.93 -0.78 -33.05
N LEU A 275 4.37 0.34 -32.47
CA LEU A 275 3.89 1.64 -32.91
C LEU A 275 4.42 2.00 -34.30
N ALA A 276 5.64 1.60 -34.63
CA ALA A 276 6.25 1.80 -35.94
C ALA A 276 5.72 0.81 -37.00
N GLU A 277 5.57 -0.46 -36.62
CA GLU A 277 5.15 -1.57 -37.50
C GLU A 277 4.06 -2.43 -36.83
N PRO A 278 2.78 -2.01 -36.84
CA PRO A 278 1.70 -2.63 -36.07
C PRO A 278 1.46 -4.13 -36.31
N GLU A 279 1.77 -4.64 -37.50
CA GLU A 279 1.58 -6.04 -37.87
C GLU A 279 2.84 -6.90 -37.68
N ASN A 280 3.98 -6.29 -37.36
CA ASN A 280 5.27 -6.98 -37.29
C ASN A 280 5.59 -7.46 -35.86
N LEU A 281 4.89 -8.50 -35.42
CA LEU A 281 5.12 -9.14 -34.12
C LEU A 281 6.55 -9.69 -33.96
N GLN A 282 7.20 -10.06 -35.07
CA GLN A 282 8.59 -10.55 -35.04
C GLN A 282 9.57 -9.42 -34.68
N ALA A 283 9.35 -8.20 -35.19
CA ALA A 283 10.14 -7.03 -34.79
C ALA A 283 9.92 -6.67 -33.32
N ALA A 284 8.67 -6.71 -32.85
CA ALA A 284 8.35 -6.48 -31.44
C ALA A 284 9.02 -7.51 -30.51
N PHE A 285 9.00 -8.79 -30.87
CA PHE A 285 9.74 -9.83 -30.16
C PHE A 285 11.25 -9.58 -30.15
N ALA A 286 11.86 -9.29 -31.29
CA ALA A 286 13.29 -9.02 -31.37
C ALA A 286 13.71 -7.84 -30.47
N ALA A 287 12.88 -6.78 -30.44
CA ALA A 287 13.07 -5.62 -29.58
C ALA A 287 12.92 -5.97 -28.08
N ALA A 288 11.90 -6.75 -27.72
CA ALA A 288 11.69 -7.24 -26.36
C ALA A 288 12.85 -8.11 -25.86
N GLN A 289 13.32 -9.04 -26.71
CA GLN A 289 14.43 -9.95 -26.40
C GLN A 289 15.72 -9.16 -26.18
N ALA A 290 16.04 -8.21 -27.06
CA ALA A 290 17.20 -7.34 -26.88
C ALA A 290 17.12 -6.53 -25.58
N GLY A 291 15.92 -6.11 -25.19
CA GLY A 291 15.63 -5.48 -23.90
C GLY A 291 15.93 -6.37 -22.71
N ALA A 292 15.36 -7.58 -22.71
CA ALA A 292 15.60 -8.58 -21.67
C ALA A 292 17.09 -8.95 -21.57
N ASP A 293 17.78 -9.10 -22.69
CA ASP A 293 19.22 -9.43 -22.74
C ASP A 293 20.07 -8.31 -22.12
N ARG A 294 19.70 -7.03 -22.25
CA ARG A 294 20.41 -5.92 -21.58
C ARG A 294 20.41 -6.09 -20.06
N THR A 295 19.34 -6.65 -19.48
CA THR A 295 19.22 -6.82 -18.02
C THR A 295 20.24 -7.80 -17.45
N LEU A 296 20.77 -8.75 -18.25
CA LEU A 296 21.83 -9.68 -17.87
C LEU A 296 23.15 -8.96 -17.55
N HIS A 297 23.42 -7.88 -18.27
CA HIS A 297 24.71 -7.16 -18.21
C HIS A 297 24.66 -5.91 -17.34
N ALA A 298 23.47 -5.51 -16.90
CA ALA A 298 23.28 -4.31 -16.11
C ALA A 298 23.94 -4.45 -14.73
N SER A 299 24.69 -3.43 -14.34
CA SER A 299 25.50 -3.41 -13.12
C SER A 299 24.75 -2.89 -11.89
N LYS A 300 23.54 -2.35 -12.08
CA LYS A 300 22.66 -1.80 -11.04
C LYS A 300 21.21 -2.03 -11.45
N ALA A 301 20.34 -2.25 -10.47
CA ALA A 301 18.89 -2.15 -10.64
C ALA A 301 18.43 -0.82 -10.02
N GLY A 302 17.63 -0.06 -10.76
CA GLY A 302 17.10 1.23 -10.32
C GLY A 302 15.78 1.14 -9.57
N ALA A 303 15.10 -0.01 -9.67
CA ALA A 303 13.80 -0.24 -9.05
C ALA A 303 13.63 -1.70 -8.57
N GLY A 304 12.53 -1.93 -7.84
CA GLY A 304 12.16 -3.25 -7.34
C GLY A 304 13.09 -3.81 -6.26
N ARG A 305 12.87 -5.07 -5.88
CA ARG A 305 13.67 -5.75 -4.83
C ARG A 305 15.14 -5.92 -5.24
N ALA A 306 15.41 -6.06 -6.53
CA ALA A 306 16.77 -6.16 -7.06
C ALA A 306 17.62 -4.91 -6.79
N SER A 307 17.01 -3.74 -6.57
CA SER A 307 17.73 -2.50 -6.21
C SER A 307 18.45 -2.57 -4.87
N TYR A 308 18.11 -3.54 -4.00
CA TYR A 308 18.76 -3.75 -2.70
C TYR A 308 20.07 -4.54 -2.80
N LEU A 309 20.37 -5.10 -3.97
CA LEU A 309 21.52 -5.98 -4.17
C LEU A 309 22.74 -5.25 -4.75
N ASN A 310 23.92 -5.80 -4.50
CA ASN A 310 25.16 -5.29 -5.07
C ASN A 310 25.33 -5.73 -6.55
N SER A 311 26.24 -5.09 -7.27
CA SER A 311 26.46 -5.33 -8.70
C SER A 311 26.85 -6.77 -9.06
N ASP A 312 27.51 -7.48 -8.14
CA ASP A 312 28.02 -8.83 -8.40
C ASP A 312 26.90 -9.88 -8.37
N SER A 313 25.88 -9.68 -7.52
CA SER A 313 24.67 -10.51 -7.52
C SER A 313 23.78 -10.29 -8.76
N LEU A 314 23.89 -9.13 -9.41
CA LEU A 314 23.03 -8.77 -10.55
C LEU A 314 23.58 -9.27 -11.89
N ARG A 315 24.91 -9.22 -12.09
CA ARG A 315 25.53 -9.61 -13.36
C ARG A 315 25.29 -11.09 -13.67
N GLY A 316 24.88 -11.37 -14.90
CA GLY A 316 24.61 -12.73 -15.39
C GLY A 316 23.22 -13.26 -15.03
N ASN A 317 22.39 -12.47 -14.34
CA ASN A 317 21.01 -12.82 -14.02
C ASN A 317 20.05 -11.93 -14.79
N MET A 318 19.18 -12.53 -15.60
CA MET A 318 18.15 -11.80 -16.34
C MET A 318 17.05 -11.35 -15.37
N ASP A 319 16.49 -10.16 -15.59
CA ASP A 319 15.31 -9.73 -14.86
C ASP A 319 14.11 -10.64 -15.21
N PRO A 320 13.43 -11.24 -14.23
CA PRO A 320 12.29 -12.13 -14.49
C PRO A 320 11.14 -11.40 -15.20
N GLY A 321 10.89 -10.13 -14.89
CA GLY A 321 9.85 -9.34 -15.56
C GLY A 321 10.14 -9.12 -17.05
N ALA A 322 11.37 -8.72 -17.38
CA ALA A 322 11.81 -8.54 -18.75
C ALA A 322 11.80 -9.85 -19.53
N HIS A 323 12.22 -10.95 -18.89
CA HIS A 323 12.15 -12.29 -19.49
C HIS A 323 10.71 -12.70 -19.82
N ALA A 324 9.78 -12.50 -18.89
CA ALA A 324 8.36 -12.81 -19.09
C ALA A 324 7.79 -12.06 -20.29
N VAL A 325 8.07 -10.76 -20.41
CA VAL A 325 7.62 -9.94 -21.55
C VAL A 325 8.21 -10.44 -22.87
N ALA A 326 9.51 -10.70 -22.93
CA ALA A 326 10.15 -11.20 -24.15
C ALA A 326 9.54 -12.54 -24.61
N MET A 327 9.26 -13.44 -23.67
CA MET A 327 8.66 -14.73 -23.97
C MET A 327 7.20 -14.63 -24.42
N VAL A 328 6.42 -13.67 -23.88
CA VAL A 328 5.07 -13.37 -24.38
C VAL A 328 5.12 -12.91 -25.84
N PHE A 329 5.98 -11.94 -26.17
CA PHE A 329 6.11 -11.48 -27.55
C PHE A 329 6.62 -12.58 -28.49
N LYS A 330 7.51 -13.45 -28.01
CA LYS A 330 7.96 -14.64 -28.75
C LYS A 330 6.79 -15.56 -29.12
N ALA A 331 5.92 -15.85 -28.16
CA ALA A 331 4.76 -16.71 -28.37
C ALA A 331 3.73 -16.08 -29.32
N LEU A 332 3.58 -14.75 -29.29
CA LEU A 332 2.72 -14.01 -30.20
C LEU A 332 3.26 -13.99 -31.65
N ALA A 333 4.58 -13.91 -31.82
CA ALA A 333 5.21 -13.90 -33.14
C ALA A 333 5.20 -15.28 -33.83
N GLN A 334 5.07 -16.36 -33.06
CA GLN A 334 4.99 -17.72 -33.57
C GLN A 334 3.55 -18.05 -33.99
N LYS A 335 3.33 -18.18 -35.31
CA LYS A 335 2.03 -18.53 -35.90
C LYS A 335 1.60 -19.97 -35.56
#